data_AF-A0A9W8KLD0-F1
#
_entry.id   AF-A0A9W8KLD0-F1
#
_cell.length_a   1.000
_cell.length_b   1.000
_cell.length_c   1.000
_cell.angle_alpha   90.00
_cell.angle_beta   90.00
_cell.angle_gamma   90.00
#
_symmetry.space_group_name_H-M   'P 1'
#
loop_
_entity.id
_entity.type
_entity.pdbx_description
1 polymer ?
#
loop_
_entity_poly.entity_id
_entity_poly.type
_entity_poly.pdbx_seq_one_letter_code
_entity_poly.pdbx_strand_id
1 'polypeptide(L)'
;MGKSESSQINELLSIGRQISAVLASDTVSALYMQNFADQARLAAIPHAREEKGGWPADVHRVYSALRGLKLQSVTRIYHVEHDYYMWPLYERALSVGAPSPDHMCKTVVMTNTRWRPSDATPQHLCIVVQYTQTISTQVVVDVVRALDKGHTPRKRFNFRLADEDTAYALTGFGHNGVAPIGLANEEVPIMLSAAISALRPPVLWLGAGDIDFKMAMPVDAFVAATGCLVAHISAPTKT
;
A
#
# COMPACT_ATOMS: atom_id res chain seq x y z
N MET A 1 -35.56 -23.61 -4.17
CA MET A 1 -35.42 -22.14 -4.05
C MET A 1 -33.93 -21.84 -3.87
N GLY A 2 -33.31 -21.14 -4.82
CA GLY A 2 -31.90 -20.73 -4.68
C GLY A 2 -31.76 -19.67 -3.59
N LYS A 3 -30.61 -19.65 -2.90
CA LYS A 3 -30.25 -18.54 -2.00
C LYS A 3 -30.24 -17.25 -2.82
N SER A 4 -30.68 -16.14 -2.25
CA SER A 4 -30.52 -14.83 -2.90
C SER A 4 -29.03 -14.50 -3.07
N GLU A 5 -28.69 -13.72 -4.08
CA GLU A 5 -27.31 -13.27 -4.34
C GLU A 5 -26.67 -12.64 -3.09
N SER A 6 -27.41 -11.81 -2.36
CA SER A 6 -26.97 -11.23 -1.08
C SER A 6 -26.68 -12.30 -0.01
N SER A 7 -27.45 -13.38 0.03
CA SER A 7 -27.20 -14.48 0.97
C SER A 7 -25.95 -15.27 0.58
N GLN A 8 -25.66 -15.43 -0.70
CA GLN A 8 -24.47 -16.12 -1.20
C GLN A 8 -23.20 -15.29 -0.91
N ILE A 9 -23.24 -13.97 -1.15
CA ILE A 9 -22.15 -13.05 -0.83
C ILE A 9 -21.83 -13.07 0.67
N ASN A 10 -22.85 -13.04 1.54
CA ASN A 10 -22.62 -13.09 2.99
C ASN A 10 -21.96 -14.40 3.45
N GLU A 11 -22.31 -15.52 2.82
CA GLU A 11 -21.67 -16.82 3.09
C GLU A 11 -20.20 -16.83 2.64
N LEU A 12 -19.91 -16.32 1.44
CA LEU A 12 -18.54 -16.16 0.95
C LEU A 12 -17.70 -15.26 1.86
N LEU A 13 -18.26 -14.14 2.32
CA LEU A 13 -17.59 -13.25 3.28
C LEU A 13 -17.33 -13.95 4.61
N SER A 14 -18.24 -14.82 5.06
CA SER A 14 -18.05 -15.61 6.27
C SER A 14 -16.91 -16.61 6.12
N ILE A 15 -16.84 -17.32 4.99
CA ILE A 15 -15.75 -18.24 4.67
C ILE A 15 -14.42 -17.48 4.60
N GLY A 16 -14.40 -16.33 3.92
CA GLY A 16 -13.22 -15.47 3.82
C GLY A 16 -12.68 -15.04 5.20
N ARG A 17 -13.57 -14.68 6.14
CA ARG A 17 -13.17 -14.37 7.52
C ARG A 17 -12.56 -15.57 8.25
N GLN A 18 -13.12 -16.77 8.07
CA GLN A 18 -12.57 -17.98 8.68
C GLN A 18 -11.18 -18.31 8.12
N ILE A 19 -11.00 -18.23 6.80
CA ILE A 19 -9.69 -18.43 6.15
C ILE A 19 -8.70 -17.39 6.66
N SER A 20 -9.07 -16.12 6.71
CA SER A 20 -8.21 -15.05 7.24
C SER A 20 -7.80 -15.31 8.70
N ALA A 21 -8.71 -15.81 9.55
CA ALA A 21 -8.38 -16.17 10.92
C ALA A 21 -7.38 -17.34 11.00
N VAL A 22 -7.51 -18.35 10.14
CA VAL A 22 -6.55 -19.45 10.03
C VAL A 22 -5.18 -18.95 9.58
N LEU A 23 -5.15 -18.11 8.52
CA LEU A 23 -3.92 -17.49 8.00
C LEU A 23 -3.24 -16.58 9.03
N ALA A 24 -4.01 -16.03 9.98
CA ALA A 24 -3.48 -15.18 11.03
C ALA A 24 -2.83 -15.96 12.20
N SER A 25 -3.03 -17.28 12.28
CA SER A 25 -2.37 -18.11 13.31
C SER A 25 -0.86 -18.17 13.06
N ASP A 26 -0.05 -18.20 14.12
CA ASP A 26 1.42 -18.09 14.00
C ASP A 26 2.03 -19.15 13.08
N THR A 27 1.62 -20.41 13.22
CA THR A 27 2.14 -21.52 12.40
C THR A 27 1.78 -21.35 10.93
N VAL A 28 0.51 -21.06 10.63
CA VAL A 28 0.06 -20.91 9.23
C VAL A 28 0.63 -19.63 8.62
N SER A 29 0.71 -18.54 9.38
CA SER A 29 1.35 -17.30 8.96
C SER A 29 2.82 -17.53 8.61
N ALA A 30 3.57 -18.30 9.40
CA ALA A 30 4.97 -18.62 9.10
C ALA A 30 5.10 -19.44 7.80
N LEU A 31 4.26 -20.47 7.63
CA LEU A 31 4.23 -21.28 6.40
C LEU A 31 3.83 -20.43 5.18
N TYR A 32 2.86 -19.53 5.36
CA TYR A 32 2.47 -18.57 4.33
C TYR A 32 3.65 -17.71 3.90
N MET A 33 4.40 -17.14 4.86
CA MET A 33 5.53 -16.27 4.56
C MET A 33 6.68 -17.04 3.89
N GLN A 34 6.91 -18.31 4.26
CA GLN A 34 7.88 -19.16 3.58
C GLN A 34 7.48 -19.37 2.11
N ASN A 35 6.24 -19.81 1.87
CA ASN A 35 5.72 -19.98 0.51
C ASN A 35 5.77 -18.67 -0.28
N PHE A 36 5.39 -17.55 0.33
CA PHE A 36 5.45 -16.24 -0.31
C PHE A 36 6.88 -15.90 -0.75
N ALA A 37 7.87 -16.11 0.11
CA ALA A 37 9.27 -15.85 -0.21
C ALA A 37 9.78 -16.75 -1.34
N ASP A 38 9.41 -18.03 -1.35
CA ASP A 38 9.78 -18.96 -2.42
C ASP A 38 9.19 -18.51 -3.77
N GLN A 39 7.91 -18.13 -3.80
CA GLN A 39 7.26 -17.59 -5.00
C GLN A 39 7.89 -16.27 -5.47
N ALA A 40 8.25 -15.37 -4.54
CA ALA A 40 8.93 -14.13 -4.88
C ALA A 40 10.31 -14.37 -5.52
N ARG A 41 11.09 -15.31 -4.97
CA ARG A 41 12.40 -15.69 -5.53
C ARG A 41 12.26 -16.29 -6.93
N LEU A 42 11.29 -17.18 -7.14
CA LEU A 42 11.01 -17.77 -8.45
C LEU A 42 10.65 -16.69 -9.48
N ALA A 43 9.78 -15.75 -9.11
CA ALA A 43 9.37 -14.63 -9.98
C ALA A 43 10.51 -13.65 -10.30
N ALA A 44 11.60 -13.64 -9.52
CA ALA A 44 12.76 -12.78 -9.75
C ALA A 44 13.79 -13.37 -10.74
N ILE A 45 13.66 -14.66 -11.12
CA ILE A 45 14.59 -15.37 -12.01
C ILE A 45 14.60 -14.75 -13.43
N PRO A 46 15.76 -14.70 -14.13
CA PRO A 46 15.90 -14.05 -15.43
C PRO A 46 14.94 -14.51 -16.54
N HIS A 47 14.47 -15.76 -16.56
CA HIS A 47 13.50 -16.22 -17.57
C HIS A 47 12.13 -15.56 -17.43
N ALA A 48 11.74 -15.13 -16.21
CA ALA A 48 10.55 -14.31 -16.01
C ALA A 48 10.72 -12.88 -16.57
N ARG A 49 11.87 -12.50 -17.15
CA ARG A 49 12.07 -11.18 -17.77
C ARG A 49 11.42 -11.06 -19.13
N GLU A 50 11.23 -12.16 -19.88
CA GLU A 50 10.55 -12.13 -21.17
C GLU A 50 9.06 -11.81 -20.99
N GLU A 51 8.40 -12.39 -19.98
CA GLU A 51 7.02 -12.04 -19.58
C GLU A 51 6.86 -10.59 -19.12
N LYS A 52 7.95 -9.97 -18.67
CA LYS A 52 7.97 -8.56 -18.22
C LYS A 52 8.12 -7.58 -19.36
N GLY A 53 8.41 -8.03 -20.59
CA GLY A 53 8.60 -7.14 -21.75
C GLY A 53 7.34 -6.38 -22.17
N GLY A 54 6.16 -6.84 -21.75
CA GLY A 54 4.88 -6.17 -22.01
C GLY A 54 4.40 -5.24 -20.89
N TRP A 55 5.21 -5.01 -19.85
CA TRP A 55 4.80 -4.15 -18.73
C TRP A 55 4.79 -2.67 -19.14
N PRO A 56 3.85 -1.87 -18.62
CA PRO A 56 3.90 -0.42 -18.77
C PRO A 56 5.20 0.18 -18.24
N ALA A 57 5.63 1.32 -18.80
CA ALA A 57 6.87 1.99 -18.43
C ALA A 57 6.95 2.30 -16.92
N ASP A 58 5.83 2.65 -16.31
CA ASP A 58 5.75 2.96 -14.88
C ASP A 58 5.95 1.73 -13.99
N VAL A 59 5.47 0.56 -14.44
CA VAL A 59 5.73 -0.71 -13.75
C VAL A 59 7.22 -1.07 -13.85
N HIS A 60 7.85 -0.83 -15.00
CA HIS A 60 9.31 -0.98 -15.13
C HIS A 60 10.09 -0.02 -14.23
N ARG A 61 9.62 1.22 -14.05
CA ARG A 61 10.20 2.20 -13.13
C ARG A 61 10.13 1.70 -11.69
N VAL A 62 8.95 1.25 -11.24
CA VAL A 62 8.77 0.64 -9.90
C VAL A 62 9.69 -0.56 -9.74
N TYR A 63 9.73 -1.47 -10.71
CA TYR A 63 10.57 -2.66 -10.65
C TYR A 63 12.07 -2.35 -10.58
N SER A 64 12.51 -1.31 -11.29
CA SER A 64 13.90 -0.85 -11.23
C SER A 64 14.23 -0.24 -9.86
N ALA A 65 13.31 0.52 -9.27
CA ALA A 65 13.46 1.08 -7.92
C ALA A 65 13.48 -0.02 -6.84
N LEU A 66 12.63 -1.06 -6.95
CA LEU A 66 12.68 -2.24 -6.08
C LEU A 66 14.06 -2.91 -6.10
N ARG A 67 14.73 -2.91 -7.27
CA ARG A 67 16.10 -3.41 -7.42
C ARG A 67 17.11 -2.57 -6.65
N GLY A 68 17.02 -1.24 -6.77
CA GLY A 68 17.88 -0.31 -6.01
C GLY A 68 17.73 -0.47 -4.51
N LEU A 69 16.50 -0.72 -4.04
CA LEU A 69 16.15 -0.98 -2.64
C LEU A 69 16.40 -2.42 -2.18
N LYS A 70 16.90 -3.31 -3.06
CA LYS A 70 17.10 -4.75 -2.78
C LYS A 70 15.83 -5.49 -2.35
N LEU A 71 14.65 -5.01 -2.79
CA LEU A 71 13.34 -5.61 -2.52
C LEU A 71 12.87 -6.56 -3.63
N GLN A 72 13.54 -6.56 -4.78
CA GLN A 72 13.11 -7.33 -5.96
C GLN A 72 12.88 -8.82 -5.67
N SER A 73 13.75 -9.47 -4.90
CA SER A 73 13.68 -10.92 -4.61
C SER A 73 12.65 -11.30 -3.56
N VAL A 74 12.06 -10.32 -2.89
CA VAL A 74 11.01 -10.49 -1.86
C VAL A 74 9.69 -9.84 -2.27
N THR A 75 9.61 -9.34 -3.51
CA THR A 75 8.41 -8.69 -4.04
C THR A 75 7.80 -9.53 -5.16
N ARG A 76 6.48 -9.64 -5.15
CA ARG A 76 5.68 -10.24 -6.23
C ARG A 76 4.92 -9.13 -6.95
N ILE A 77 4.86 -9.18 -8.28
CA ILE A 77 4.05 -8.27 -9.11
C ILE A 77 2.95 -9.10 -9.75
N TYR A 78 1.74 -8.55 -9.75
CA TYR A 78 0.52 -9.16 -10.28
C TYR A 78 -0.06 -8.22 -11.32
N HIS A 79 -0.42 -8.77 -12.48
CA HIS A 79 -1.33 -8.13 -13.42
C HIS A 79 -2.76 -8.50 -12.99
N VAL A 80 -3.68 -7.52 -13.02
CA VAL A 80 -5.09 -7.70 -12.70
C VAL A 80 -5.96 -7.34 -13.90
N GLU A 81 -7.22 -7.72 -13.86
CA GLU A 81 -8.21 -7.42 -14.88
C GLU A 81 -8.51 -5.91 -14.95
N HIS A 82 -8.86 -5.42 -16.13
CA HIS A 82 -9.09 -3.98 -16.36
C HIS A 82 -10.27 -3.42 -15.54
N ASP A 83 -11.27 -4.25 -15.23
CA ASP A 83 -12.42 -3.91 -14.40
C ASP A 83 -12.17 -4.14 -12.90
N TYR A 84 -10.94 -4.47 -12.49
CA TYR A 84 -10.55 -4.75 -11.10
C TYR A 84 -11.09 -3.73 -10.09
N TYR A 85 -11.05 -2.43 -10.41
CA TYR A 85 -11.53 -1.38 -9.50
C TYR A 85 -13.06 -1.26 -9.41
N MET A 86 -13.80 -1.93 -10.31
CA MET A 86 -15.26 -2.04 -10.24
C MET A 86 -15.71 -3.10 -9.24
N TRP A 87 -14.81 -4.00 -8.84
CA TRP A 87 -15.13 -5.10 -7.95
C TRP A 87 -15.14 -4.67 -6.47
N PRO A 88 -15.98 -5.31 -5.64
CA PRO A 88 -15.88 -5.21 -4.19
C PRO A 88 -14.45 -5.48 -3.68
N LEU A 89 -14.08 -4.86 -2.55
CA LEU A 89 -12.72 -4.99 -2.01
C LEU A 89 -12.32 -6.44 -1.71
N TYR A 90 -13.27 -7.29 -1.30
CA TYR A 90 -12.97 -8.70 -1.03
C TYR A 90 -12.65 -9.47 -2.31
N GLU A 91 -13.33 -9.20 -3.42
CA GLU A 91 -13.04 -9.84 -4.72
C GLU A 91 -11.68 -9.42 -5.24
N ARG A 92 -11.36 -8.13 -5.12
CA ARG A 92 -10.02 -7.59 -5.41
C ARG A 92 -8.93 -8.27 -4.60
N ALA A 93 -9.16 -8.51 -3.30
CA ALA A 93 -8.21 -9.21 -2.45
C ALA A 93 -8.02 -10.67 -2.89
N LEU A 94 -9.11 -11.36 -3.22
CA LEU A 94 -9.08 -12.74 -3.66
C LEU A 94 -8.36 -12.91 -5.01
N SER A 95 -8.57 -12.01 -5.98
CA SER A 95 -7.97 -12.12 -7.31
C SER A 95 -6.44 -12.06 -7.30
N VAL A 96 -5.86 -11.33 -6.34
CA VAL A 96 -4.40 -11.24 -6.14
C VAL A 96 -3.87 -12.18 -5.04
N GLY A 97 -4.74 -13.03 -4.48
CA GLY A 97 -4.38 -13.98 -3.43
C GLY A 97 -3.99 -13.35 -2.09
N ALA A 98 -4.51 -12.15 -1.79
CA ALA A 98 -4.29 -11.49 -0.51
C ALA A 98 -5.05 -12.22 0.63
N PRO A 99 -4.46 -12.36 1.83
CA PRO A 99 -5.08 -13.09 2.94
C PRO A 99 -6.43 -12.52 3.41
N SER A 100 -6.62 -11.21 3.26
CA SER A 100 -7.87 -10.52 3.58
C SER A 100 -7.91 -9.11 2.95
N PRO A 101 -9.09 -8.47 2.90
CA PRO A 101 -9.21 -7.05 2.51
C PRO A 101 -8.30 -6.10 3.28
N ASP A 102 -7.95 -6.44 4.53
CA ASP A 102 -7.06 -5.62 5.36
C ASP A 102 -5.62 -5.60 4.84
N HIS A 103 -5.20 -6.57 4.03
CA HIS A 103 -3.86 -6.59 3.44
C HIS A 103 -3.78 -5.67 2.20
N MET A 104 -4.92 -5.24 1.66
CA MET A 104 -5.00 -4.36 0.51
C MET A 104 -4.76 -2.91 0.97
N CYS A 105 -3.65 -2.34 0.54
CA CYS A 105 -3.24 -0.98 0.89
C CYS A 105 -3.27 -0.06 -0.33
N LYS A 106 -3.36 1.24 -0.07
CA LYS A 106 -3.26 2.32 -1.05
C LYS A 106 -2.21 3.31 -0.60
N THR A 107 -1.59 3.94 -1.59
CA THR A 107 -0.73 5.11 -1.40
C THR A 107 -1.51 6.34 -1.80
N VAL A 108 -1.54 7.35 -0.94
CA VAL A 108 -2.13 8.65 -1.25
C VAL A 108 -1.15 9.75 -0.89
N VAL A 109 -1.15 10.84 -1.66
CA VAL A 109 -0.37 12.02 -1.33
C VAL A 109 -1.22 12.98 -0.51
N MET A 110 -0.69 13.42 0.62
CA MET A 110 -1.27 14.48 1.44
C MET A 110 -0.43 15.76 1.34
N THR A 111 -1.08 16.88 1.10
CA THR A 111 -0.47 18.22 1.03
C THR A 111 -0.88 19.04 2.23
N ASN A 112 0.09 19.59 2.96
CA ASN A 112 -0.15 20.64 3.93
C ASN A 112 -0.43 21.96 3.20
N THR A 113 -1.70 22.31 3.00
CA THR A 113 -2.08 23.52 2.25
C THR A 113 -1.75 24.83 2.95
N ARG A 114 -1.23 24.76 4.19
CA ARG A 114 -0.80 25.93 4.96
C ARG A 114 0.72 26.02 5.09
N TRP A 115 1.48 25.09 4.50
CA TRP A 115 2.93 25.08 4.53
C TRP A 115 3.54 26.36 3.93
N ARG A 116 4.75 26.72 4.34
CA ARG A 116 5.56 27.81 3.76
C ARG A 116 6.99 27.33 3.54
N PRO A 117 7.74 27.93 2.59
CA PRO A 117 9.15 27.61 2.37
C PRO A 117 10.07 27.69 3.60
N SER A 118 9.69 28.47 4.61
CA SER A 118 10.42 28.61 5.87
C SER A 118 10.17 27.47 6.86
N ASP A 119 9.16 26.62 6.65
CA ASP A 119 8.80 25.56 7.58
C ASP A 119 9.76 24.37 7.39
N ALA A 120 10.36 23.87 8.48
CA ALA A 120 11.25 22.71 8.44
C ALA A 120 10.52 21.38 8.20
N THR A 121 9.20 21.36 8.37
CA THR A 121 8.34 20.19 8.11
C THR A 121 8.06 20.03 6.62
N PRO A 122 7.82 18.81 6.13
CA PRO A 122 7.51 18.60 4.71
C PRO A 122 6.16 19.23 4.31
N GLN A 123 6.10 19.76 3.08
CA GLN A 123 4.85 20.20 2.46
C GLN A 123 3.97 19.02 2.08
N HIS A 124 4.58 17.95 1.56
CA HIS A 124 3.89 16.77 1.02
C HIS A 124 4.32 15.51 1.75
N LEU A 125 3.39 14.56 1.89
CA LEU A 125 3.62 13.25 2.48
C LEU A 125 2.99 12.17 1.60
N CYS A 126 3.71 11.08 1.36
CA CYS A 126 3.13 9.85 0.83
C CYS A 126 2.62 9.00 2.00
N ILE A 127 1.32 8.78 2.08
CA ILE A 127 0.72 7.97 3.14
C ILE A 127 0.31 6.61 2.58
N VAL A 128 0.80 5.55 3.22
CA VAL A 128 0.42 4.16 2.94
C VAL A 128 -0.54 3.69 4.02
N VAL A 129 -1.75 3.33 3.60
CA VAL A 129 -2.87 2.95 4.49
C VAL A 129 -3.71 1.83 3.87
N GLN A 130 -4.38 1.03 4.68
CA GLN A 130 -5.29 -0.03 4.22
C GLN A 130 -6.56 0.58 3.58
N TYR A 131 -7.14 -0.08 2.57
CA TYR A 131 -8.43 0.34 1.99
C TYR A 131 -9.57 0.29 3.01
N THR A 132 -9.48 -0.59 4.01
CA THR A 132 -10.45 -0.73 5.10
C THR A 132 -10.33 0.36 6.18
N GLN A 133 -9.37 1.28 6.04
CA GLN A 133 -9.13 2.34 7.01
C GLN A 133 -9.18 3.75 6.42
N THR A 134 -9.51 4.70 7.28
CA THR A 134 -9.55 6.13 6.99
C THR A 134 -8.42 6.85 7.72
N ILE A 135 -7.73 7.75 7.03
CA ILE A 135 -6.63 8.55 7.60
C ILE A 135 -7.19 9.62 8.54
N SER A 136 -6.64 9.71 9.74
CA SER A 136 -6.88 10.80 10.67
C SER A 136 -5.88 11.93 10.42
N THR A 137 -6.31 12.95 9.68
CA THR A 137 -5.48 14.13 9.38
C THR A 137 -5.00 14.83 10.65
N GLN A 138 -5.81 14.79 11.71
CA GLN A 138 -5.43 15.32 13.01
C GLN A 138 -4.24 14.56 13.61
N VAL A 139 -4.25 13.22 13.57
CA VAL A 139 -3.12 12.44 14.08
C VAL A 139 -1.88 12.63 13.22
N VAL A 140 -2.02 12.73 11.88
CA VAL A 140 -0.90 13.08 10.99
C VAL A 140 -0.25 14.40 11.41
N VAL A 141 -1.05 15.44 11.71
CA VAL A 141 -0.53 16.72 12.22
C VAL A 141 0.23 16.53 13.53
N ASP A 142 -0.30 15.75 14.46
CA ASP A 142 0.34 15.51 15.76
C ASP A 142 1.67 14.77 15.62
N VAL A 143 1.75 13.78 14.73
CA VAL A 143 2.97 13.04 14.40
C VAL A 143 4.03 13.96 13.79
N VAL A 144 3.68 14.75 12.77
CA VAL A 144 4.63 15.67 12.11
C VAL A 144 5.13 16.73 13.08
N ARG A 145 4.24 17.26 13.94
CA ARG A 145 4.63 18.24 14.97
C ARG A 145 5.55 17.64 16.03
N ALA A 146 5.37 16.38 16.38
CA ALA A 146 6.25 15.70 17.34
C ALA A 146 7.68 15.57 16.76
N LEU A 147 7.80 15.21 15.48
CA LEU A 147 9.10 15.16 14.78
C LEU A 147 9.77 16.54 14.71
N ASP A 148 8.96 17.57 14.46
CA ASP A 148 9.39 18.97 14.46
C ASP A 148 9.62 19.54 15.87
N LYS A 149 9.49 18.74 16.93
CA LYS A 149 9.59 19.17 18.35
C LYS A 149 8.71 20.38 18.68
N GLY A 150 7.62 20.57 17.93
CA GLY A 150 6.67 21.65 18.11
C GLY A 150 7.13 23.05 17.66
N HIS A 151 8.24 23.19 16.92
CA HIS A 151 8.72 24.50 16.44
C HIS A 151 7.68 25.19 15.55
N THR A 152 7.04 24.44 14.66
CA THR A 152 6.00 24.94 13.76
C THR A 152 4.65 25.01 14.49
N PRO A 153 4.01 26.21 14.55
CA PRO A 153 2.72 26.36 15.21
C PRO A 153 1.65 25.49 14.56
N ARG A 154 0.75 24.88 15.37
CA ARG A 154 -0.30 23.98 14.89
C ARG A 154 -1.16 24.56 13.75
N LYS A 155 -1.44 25.87 13.77
CA LYS A 155 -2.22 26.56 12.73
C LYS A 155 -1.60 26.49 11.33
N ARG A 156 -0.29 26.19 11.23
CA ARG A 156 0.48 26.02 9.99
C ARG A 156 0.27 24.66 9.33
N PHE A 157 -0.52 23.78 9.94
CA PHE A 157 -0.85 22.47 9.40
C PHE A 157 -2.31 22.40 8.97
N ASN A 158 -2.53 21.94 7.74
CA ASN A 158 -3.83 21.53 7.19
C ASN A 158 -3.56 20.50 6.09
N PHE A 159 -3.31 19.25 6.48
CA PHE A 159 -3.11 18.17 5.51
C PHE A 159 -4.45 17.82 4.83
N ARG A 160 -4.44 17.85 3.50
CA ARG A 160 -5.53 17.45 2.61
C ARG A 160 -5.00 16.46 1.59
N LEU A 161 -5.86 15.65 0.98
CA LEU A 161 -5.45 14.89 -0.21
C LEU A 161 -4.97 15.89 -1.27
N ALA A 162 -3.86 15.57 -1.91
CA ALA A 162 -3.39 16.31 -3.07
C ALA A 162 -4.38 16.16 -4.22
N ASP A 163 -4.50 17.20 -5.05
CA ASP A 163 -5.13 17.07 -6.37
C ASP A 163 -4.32 16.13 -7.28
N GLU A 164 -4.94 15.69 -8.38
CA GLU A 164 -4.36 14.69 -9.28
C GLU A 164 -3.07 15.18 -9.93
N ASP A 165 -3.01 16.46 -10.34
CA ASP A 165 -1.81 17.05 -10.96
C ASP A 165 -0.64 17.07 -9.99
N THR A 166 -0.87 17.50 -8.74
CA THR A 166 0.14 17.50 -7.68
C THR A 166 0.58 16.08 -7.34
N ALA A 167 -0.36 15.14 -7.21
CA ALA A 167 -0.05 13.75 -6.93
C ALA A 167 0.77 13.13 -8.07
N TYR A 168 0.42 13.40 -9.32
CA TYR A 168 1.15 12.93 -10.50
C TYR A 168 2.55 13.57 -10.58
N ALA A 169 2.69 14.88 -10.35
CA ALA A 169 3.99 15.54 -10.37
C ALA A 169 4.96 14.98 -9.32
N LEU A 170 4.44 14.60 -8.14
CA LEU A 170 5.26 14.05 -7.05
C LEU A 170 5.54 12.56 -7.21
N THR A 171 4.57 11.78 -7.68
CA THR A 171 4.68 10.32 -7.72
C THR A 171 5.07 9.78 -9.10
N GLY A 172 4.73 10.50 -10.16
CA GLY A 172 4.81 10.08 -11.55
C GLY A 172 3.77 9.01 -11.93
N PHE A 173 2.79 8.71 -11.08
CA PHE A 173 1.82 7.65 -11.30
C PHE A 173 0.40 8.21 -11.42
N GLY A 174 -0.39 7.63 -12.32
CA GLY A 174 -1.79 7.98 -12.50
C GLY A 174 -2.69 7.55 -11.33
N HIS A 175 -3.94 8.03 -11.37
CA HIS A 175 -4.98 7.66 -10.40
C HIS A 175 -5.09 6.14 -10.25
N ASN A 176 -5.22 5.64 -9.01
CA ASN A 176 -5.28 4.22 -8.68
C ASN A 176 -4.05 3.35 -9.04
N GLY A 177 -2.99 3.92 -9.64
CA GLY A 177 -1.74 3.23 -9.94
C GLY A 177 -0.59 3.52 -8.97
N VAL A 178 -0.80 4.43 -8.00
CA VAL A 178 0.27 5.01 -7.18
C VAL A 178 1.00 3.96 -6.34
N ALA A 179 2.29 3.75 -6.67
CA ALA A 179 3.23 3.01 -5.84
C ALA A 179 3.97 3.98 -4.88
N PRO A 180 4.32 3.56 -3.65
CA PRO A 180 5.15 4.36 -2.75
C PRO A 180 6.66 4.21 -3.05
N ILE A 181 7.03 3.53 -4.14
CA ILE A 181 8.41 3.25 -4.56
C ILE A 181 8.55 3.67 -6.03
N GLY A 182 9.70 4.23 -6.41
CA GLY A 182 9.92 4.74 -7.76
C GLY A 182 9.13 6.03 -8.04
N LEU A 183 8.97 6.86 -7.00
CA LEU A 183 8.35 8.17 -7.08
C LEU A 183 9.17 9.09 -8.00
N ALA A 184 8.50 9.97 -8.73
CA ALA A 184 9.18 11.01 -9.51
C ALA A 184 10.00 11.96 -8.62
N ASN A 185 9.51 12.25 -7.42
CA ASN A 185 10.24 12.96 -6.38
C ASN A 185 10.54 12.01 -5.20
N GLU A 186 11.79 11.59 -5.08
CA GLU A 186 12.25 10.68 -4.01
C GLU A 186 12.40 11.36 -2.63
N GLU A 187 12.32 12.69 -2.55
CA GLU A 187 12.42 13.42 -1.28
C GLU A 187 11.09 13.43 -0.50
N VAL A 188 9.98 13.02 -1.12
CA VAL A 188 8.67 13.00 -0.45
C VAL A 188 8.66 11.92 0.64
N PRO A 189 8.54 12.29 1.93
CA PRO A 189 8.60 11.30 3.00
C PRO A 189 7.41 10.35 2.96
N ILE A 190 7.69 9.08 3.27
CA ILE A 190 6.68 8.03 3.34
C ILE A 190 6.27 7.82 4.80
N MET A 191 4.97 7.83 5.05
CA MET A 191 4.38 7.49 6.34
C MET A 191 3.50 6.24 6.18
N LEU A 192 3.77 5.20 6.95
CA LEU A 192 3.05 3.94 6.96
C LEU A 192 2.09 3.88 8.15
N SER A 193 0.85 3.48 7.92
CA SER A 193 -0.07 3.20 9.02
C SER A 193 0.43 2.04 9.89
N ALA A 194 0.52 2.25 11.20
CA ALA A 194 0.92 1.24 12.17
C ALA A 194 0.02 0.00 12.17
N ALA A 195 -1.23 0.12 11.69
CA ALA A 195 -2.11 -1.04 11.52
C ALA A 195 -1.59 -2.04 10.47
N ILE A 196 -0.82 -1.56 9.47
CA ILE A 196 -0.18 -2.43 8.47
C ILE A 196 0.94 -3.27 9.11
N SER A 197 1.67 -2.71 10.08
CA SER A 197 2.69 -3.45 10.86
C SER A 197 2.10 -4.55 11.74
N ALA A 198 0.79 -4.52 11.99
CA ALA A 198 0.07 -5.53 12.76
C ALA A 198 -0.56 -6.64 11.89
N LEU A 199 -0.41 -6.59 10.56
CA LEU A 199 -0.98 -7.60 9.66
C LEU A 199 -0.50 -9.01 9.98
N ARG A 200 -1.38 -9.97 9.76
CA ARG A 200 -1.13 -11.40 9.92
C ARG A 200 -1.79 -12.14 8.74
N PRO A 201 -0.99 -12.74 7.84
CA PRO A 201 0.48 -12.72 7.77
C PRO A 201 1.06 -11.32 7.47
N PRO A 202 2.33 -11.03 7.83
CA PRO A 202 2.93 -9.69 7.74
C PRO A 202 3.39 -9.32 6.32
N VAL A 203 2.44 -9.22 5.40
CA VAL A 203 2.63 -8.85 3.99
C VAL A 203 1.61 -7.78 3.59
N LEU A 204 1.97 -6.87 2.68
CA LEU A 204 1.06 -5.83 2.21
C LEU A 204 0.95 -5.85 0.68
N TRP A 205 -0.21 -5.46 0.14
CA TRP A 205 -0.44 -5.24 -1.29
C TRP A 205 -0.59 -3.76 -1.59
N LEU A 206 0.07 -3.30 -2.65
CA LEU A 206 0.11 -1.90 -3.09
C LEU A 206 -0.07 -1.80 -4.61
N GLY A 207 -0.33 -0.59 -5.11
CA GLY A 207 -0.20 -0.29 -6.53
C GLY A 207 1.25 -0.48 -6.99
N ALA A 208 1.45 -0.93 -8.23
CA ALA A 208 2.77 -1.19 -8.80
C ALA A 208 3.13 -0.23 -9.95
N GLY A 209 2.58 0.99 -9.92
CA GLY A 209 2.87 2.05 -10.89
C GLY A 209 1.84 2.18 -12.01
N ASP A 210 0.94 1.20 -12.14
CA ASP A 210 -0.14 1.18 -13.12
C ASP A 210 -1.45 0.67 -12.48
N ILE A 211 -2.59 1.07 -13.05
CA ILE A 211 -3.91 0.71 -12.55
C ILE A 211 -4.13 -0.81 -12.61
N ASP A 212 -3.59 -1.49 -13.62
CA ASP A 212 -3.78 -2.93 -13.84
C ASP A 212 -2.64 -3.75 -13.22
N PHE A 213 -1.79 -3.13 -12.39
CA PHE A 213 -0.71 -3.83 -11.69
C PHE A 213 -0.71 -3.61 -10.19
N LYS A 214 -0.41 -4.67 -9.45
CA LYS A 214 -0.28 -4.69 -7.99
C LYS A 214 1.05 -5.32 -7.61
N MET A 215 1.59 -4.90 -6.48
CA MET A 215 2.78 -5.53 -5.90
C MET A 215 2.50 -5.96 -4.46
N ALA A 216 3.14 -7.03 -4.04
CA ALA A 216 3.10 -7.50 -2.66
C ALA A 216 4.51 -7.76 -2.14
N MET A 217 4.75 -7.43 -0.87
CA MET A 217 6.03 -7.70 -0.20
C MET A 217 5.86 -7.78 1.32
N PRO A 218 6.82 -8.38 2.05
CA PRO A 218 6.83 -8.37 3.51
C PRO A 218 6.86 -6.95 4.07
N VAL A 219 6.10 -6.72 5.15
CA VAL A 219 5.97 -5.39 5.77
C VAL A 219 7.30 -4.92 6.36
N ASP A 220 8.03 -5.81 7.00
CA ASP A 220 9.34 -5.54 7.59
C ASP A 220 10.38 -5.15 6.52
N ALA A 221 10.41 -5.86 5.40
CA ALA A 221 11.27 -5.55 4.27
C ALA A 221 10.97 -4.16 3.70
N PHE A 222 9.68 -3.82 3.51
CA PHE A 222 9.27 -2.49 3.07
C PHE A 222 9.73 -1.39 4.03
N VAL A 223 9.47 -1.55 5.33
CA VAL A 223 9.86 -0.57 6.36
C VAL A 223 11.37 -0.41 6.41
N ALA A 224 12.12 -1.51 6.43
CA ALA A 224 13.58 -1.48 6.51
C ALA A 224 14.22 -0.83 5.28
N ALA A 225 13.71 -1.12 4.08
CA ALA A 225 14.27 -0.61 2.84
C ALA A 225 13.91 0.86 2.56
N THR A 226 12.71 1.29 2.94
CA THR A 226 12.25 2.68 2.70
C THR A 226 12.58 3.64 3.83
N GLY A 227 12.81 3.14 5.05
CA GLY A 227 12.95 3.98 6.23
C GLY A 227 11.68 4.78 6.57
N CYS A 228 10.51 4.35 6.06
CA CYS A 228 9.26 5.06 6.25
C CYS A 228 8.90 5.22 7.74
N LEU A 229 8.21 6.31 8.05
CA LEU A 229 7.73 6.55 9.41
C LEU A 229 6.48 5.72 9.68
N VAL A 230 6.54 4.80 10.65
CA VAL A 230 5.38 4.03 11.11
C VAL A 230 4.65 4.79 12.20
N ALA A 231 3.35 5.07 12.02
CA ALA A 231 2.56 5.82 13.00
C ALA A 231 1.06 5.42 13.01
N HIS A 232 0.39 5.63 14.14
CA HIS A 232 -1.05 5.34 14.33
C HIS A 232 -1.95 6.39 13.66
N ILE A 233 -1.92 6.46 12.33
CA ILE A 233 -2.50 7.56 11.55
C ILE A 233 -3.88 7.25 10.96
N SER A 234 -4.46 6.10 11.27
CA SER A 234 -5.73 5.67 10.68
C SER A 234 -6.59 4.92 11.67
N ALA A 235 -7.88 4.84 11.35
CA ALA A 235 -8.90 4.10 12.08
C ALA A 235 -9.77 3.33 11.09
N PRO A 236 -10.46 2.27 11.53
CA PRO A 236 -11.42 1.55 10.68
C PRO A 236 -12.41 2.52 10.03
N THR A 237 -12.63 2.34 8.73
CA THR A 237 -13.66 3.10 8.00
C THR A 237 -15.02 2.76 8.61
N LYS A 238 -15.79 3.79 8.99
CA LYS A 238 -17.16 3.57 9.47
C LYS A 238 -17.98 2.99 8.32
N THR A 239 -18.40 1.73 8.46
CA THR A 239 -19.36 1.06 7.58
C THR A 239 -20.76 1.58 7.81
#